data_AF-A0A923UKQ2-F1
#
_entry.id   AF-A0A923UKQ2-F1
#
_cell.length_a   1.000
_cell.length_b   1.000
_cell.length_c   1.000
_cell.angle_alpha   90.00
_cell.angle_beta   90.00
_cell.angle_gamma   90.00
#
_symmetry.space_group_name_H-M   'P 1'
#
loop_
_entity.id
_entity.type
_entity.pdbx_description
1 polymer ?
#
loop_
_entity_poly.entity_id
_entity_poly.type
_entity_poly.pdbx_seq_one_letter_code
_entity_poly.pdbx_strand_id
1 'polypeptide(L)' 'NKPMMCRLAVGSSITKLTDDTYEIDGKSYYIKVPTGTVATIEKSGENTMLLVPVKDKIEYSVIW' A
#
# COMPACT_ATOMS: atom_id res chain seq x y z
N ASN A 1 -13.57 16.68 3.94
CA ASN A 1 -12.10 16.58 4.12
C ASN A 1 -11.62 15.21 3.68
N LYS A 2 -10.61 15.15 2.78
CA LYS A 2 -9.92 13.88 2.49
C LYS A 2 -9.02 13.53 3.68
N PRO A 3 -8.96 12.26 4.11
CA PRO A 3 -8.01 11.84 5.15
C PRO A 3 -6.57 12.02 4.65
N MET A 4 -5.63 12.25 5.57
CA MET A 4 -4.21 12.15 5.25
C MET A 4 -3.89 10.70 4.88
N MET A 5 -3.04 10.50 3.88
CA MET A 5 -2.66 9.18 3.39
C MET A 5 -1.17 8.95 3.64
N CYS A 6 -0.81 7.79 4.16
CA CYS A 6 0.56 7.31 4.26
C CYS A 6 0.86 6.43 3.04
N ARG A 7 2.00 6.68 2.39
CA ARG A 7 2.45 5.93 1.23
C ARG A 7 3.38 4.80 1.68
N LEU A 8 2.95 3.56 1.49
CA LEU A 8 3.71 2.37 1.88
C LEU A 8 4.64 1.89 0.75
N ALA A 9 4.23 2.06 -0.51
CA ALA A 9 5.02 1.68 -1.66
C ALA A 9 4.78 2.59 -2.87
N VAL A 10 5.76 2.63 -3.77
CA VAL A 10 5.71 3.27 -5.08
C VAL A 10 6.35 2.33 -6.09
N GLY A 11 5.73 2.20 -7.26
CA GLY A 11 6.27 1.48 -8.40
C GLY A 11 5.65 1.97 -9.70
N SER A 12 6.12 1.47 -10.82
CA SER A 12 5.46 1.66 -12.12
C SER A 12 4.13 0.90 -12.18
N SER A 13 4.10 -0.30 -11.57
CA SER A 13 2.92 -1.15 -11.42
C SER A 13 2.81 -1.67 -9.99
N ILE A 14 1.61 -1.61 -9.43
CA ILE A 14 1.28 -2.27 -8.16
C ILE A 14 -0.02 -3.05 -8.34
N THR A 15 0.02 -4.36 -8.07
CA THR A 15 -1.16 -5.24 -8.14
C THR A 15 -1.35 -5.94 -6.81
N LYS A 16 -2.58 -5.93 -6.29
CA LYS A 16 -2.94 -6.76 -5.14
C LYS A 16 -3.10 -8.21 -5.61
N LEU A 17 -2.32 -9.13 -5.05
CA LEU A 17 -2.38 -10.55 -5.39
C LEU A 17 -3.46 -11.25 -4.55
N THR A 18 -3.21 -11.40 -3.26
CA THR A 18 -4.13 -12.01 -2.28
C THR A 18 -3.85 -11.44 -0.89
N ASP A 19 -4.87 -11.35 -0.03
CA ASP A 19 -4.74 -10.90 1.36
C ASP A 19 -3.95 -9.58 1.52
N ASP A 20 -2.78 -9.66 2.15
CA ASP A 20 -1.83 -8.56 2.41
C ASP A 20 -0.62 -8.62 1.44
N THR A 21 -0.71 -9.38 0.35
CA THR A 21 0.36 -9.56 -0.64
C THR A 21 0.16 -8.65 -1.84
N TYR A 22 1.19 -7.89 -2.17
CA TYR A 22 1.23 -6.95 -3.29
C TYR A 22 2.42 -7.26 -4.18
N GLU A 23 2.19 -7.31 -5.48
CA GLU A 23 3.27 -7.25 -6.46
C GLU A 23 3.60 -5.78 -6.75
N ILE A 24 4.87 -5.40 -6.60
CA ILE A 24 5.41 -4.08 -6.92
C ILE A 24 6.53 -4.29 -7.93
N ASP A 25 6.34 -3.80 -9.15
CA ASP A 25 7.30 -3.93 -10.26
C ASP A 25 7.82 -5.38 -10.47
N GLY A 26 6.90 -6.35 -10.46
CA GLY A 26 7.20 -7.77 -10.68
C GLY A 26 7.81 -8.50 -9.48
N LYS A 27 7.89 -7.86 -8.31
CA LYS A 27 8.34 -8.47 -7.05
C LYS A 27 7.19 -8.52 -6.05
N SER A 28 6.99 -9.69 -5.44
CA SER A 28 5.94 -9.89 -4.44
C SER A 28 6.42 -9.51 -3.04
N TYR A 29 5.60 -8.73 -2.34
CA TYR A 29 5.84 -8.31 -0.97
C TYR A 29 4.60 -8.59 -0.14
N TYR A 30 4.79 -9.18 1.04
CA TYR A 30 3.73 -9.26 2.04
C TYR A 30 3.79 -7.99 2.90
N ILE A 31 2.77 -7.15 2.79
CA ILE A 31 2.64 -5.84 3.45
C ILE A 31 1.44 -5.90 4.40
N LYS A 32 1.73 -6.18 5.67
CA LYS A 32 0.70 -6.29 6.70
C LYS A 32 0.37 -4.92 7.28
N VAL A 33 -0.92 -4.58 7.32
CA VAL A 33 -1.44 -3.34 7.91
C VAL A 33 -2.33 -3.67 9.12
N PRO A 34 -2.57 -2.71 10.04
CA PRO A 34 -3.39 -2.97 11.21
C PRO A 34 -4.82 -3.32 10.80
N THR A 35 -5.45 -4.26 11.53
CA THR A 35 -6.82 -4.72 11.26
C THR A 35 -7.79 -3.54 11.15
N GLY A 36 -8.66 -3.56 10.13
CA GLY A 36 -9.60 -2.47 9.84
C GLY A 36 -8.98 -1.26 9.12
N THR A 37 -7.74 -1.38 8.66
CA THR A 37 -7.10 -0.45 7.72
C THR A 37 -7.21 -1.00 6.31
N VAL A 38 -7.69 -0.19 5.38
CA VAL A 38 -7.83 -0.58 3.97
C VAL A 38 -6.76 0.16 3.19
N ALA A 39 -5.87 -0.59 2.54
CA ALA A 39 -4.92 -0.03 1.60
C ALA A 39 -5.59 0.22 0.24
N THR A 40 -5.26 1.34 -0.39
CA THR A 40 -5.73 1.72 -1.72
C THR A 40 -4.56 1.79 -2.68
N ILE A 41 -4.78 1.38 -3.93
CA ILE A 41 -3.82 1.53 -5.01
C ILE A 41 -4.28 2.72 -5.86
N GLU A 42 -3.44 3.73 -5.97
CA GLU A 42 -3.75 4.97 -6.68
C GLU A 42 -2.65 5.30 -7.70
N LYS A 43 -3.06 5.69 -8.91
CA LYS A 43 -2.13 6.20 -9.94
C LYS A 43 -1.94 7.70 -9.78
N SER A 44 -0.70 8.16 -9.86
CA SER A 44 -0.32 9.57 -9.79
C SER A 44 0.83 9.85 -10.75
N GLY A 45 0.49 10.49 -11.88
CA GLY A 45 1.40 10.63 -13.02
C GLY A 45 1.79 9.26 -13.57
N GLU A 46 3.11 9.05 -13.69
CA GLU A 46 3.70 7.80 -14.18
C GLU A 46 3.82 6.70 -13.12
N ASN A 47 3.54 7.02 -11.85
CA ASN A 47 3.70 6.09 -10.74
C ASN A 47 2.36 5.56 -10.23
N THR A 48 2.42 4.35 -9.69
CA THR A 48 1.37 3.71 -8.90
C THR A 48 1.81 3.67 -7.44
N MET A 49 0.90 4.01 -6.52
CA MET A 49 1.19 4.12 -5.09
C MET A 49 0.26 3.21 -4.29
N LEU A 50 0.82 2.51 -3.30
CA LEU A 50 0.04 1.83 -2.26
C LEU A 50 -0.10 2.79 -1.08
N LEU A 51 -1.33 3.19 -0.77
CA LEU A 51 -1.67 4.17 0.24
C LEU A 51 -2.50 3.55 1.35
N VAL A 52 -2.33 4.03 2.57
CA VAL A 52 -3.21 3.72 3.71
C VAL A 52 -3.67 5.00 4.39
N PRO A 53 -4.94 5.10 4.83
CA PRO A 53 -5.41 6.27 5.55
C PRO A 53 -4.76 6.38 6.93
N VAL A 54 -4.23 7.56 7.25
CA VAL A 54 -3.70 7.87 8.58
C VAL A 54 -4.88 8.14 9.51
N LYS A 55 -5.03 7.26 10.52
CA LYS A 55 -5.96 7.48 11.64
C LYS A 55 -5.20 8.13 12.80
N ASP A 56 -4.40 7.34 13.53
CA ASP A 56 -3.57 7.83 14.63
C ASP A 56 -2.09 7.45 14.44
N LYS A 57 -1.82 6.15 14.23
CA LYS A 57 -0.49 5.59 14.01
C LYS A 57 -0.56 4.55 12.89
N ILE A 58 0.45 4.54 12.03
CA ILE A 58 0.64 3.50 11.01
C ILE A 58 1.76 2.59 11.48
N GLU A 59 1.44 1.31 11.70
CA GLU A 59 2.41 0.24 11.92
C GLU A 59 2.26 -0.77 10.78
N TYR A 60 3.36 -1.18 10.19
CA TYR A 60 3.36 -2.14 9.08
C TYR A 60 4.61 -3.00 9.12
N SER A 61 4.54 -4.17 8.51
CA SER A 61 5.69 -5.05 8.28
C SER A 61 5.80 -5.41 6.81
N VAL A 62 7.03 -5.41 6.29
CA VAL A 62 7.33 -5.84 4.93
C VAL A 62 8.17 -7.11 5.01
N ILE A 63 7.71 -8.16 4.32
CA ILE A 63 8.43 -9.43 4.16
C ILE A 63 8.66 -9.62 2.66
N TRP A 64 9.89 -9.98 2.27
CA TRP A 64 10.35 -10.13 0.88
C TRP A 64 10.99 -11.50 0.62
#